data_AF-A0A2E7EEY1-F1
#
_entry.id   AF-A0A2E7EEY1-F1
#
_cell.length_a   1.000
_cell.length_b   1.000
_cell.length_c   1.000
_cell.angle_alpha   90.00
_cell.angle_beta   90.00
_cell.angle_gamma   90.00
#
_symmetry.space_group_name_H-M   'P 1'
#
loop_
_entity.id
_entity.type
_entity.pdbx_description
1 polymer ?
#
loop_
_entity_poly.entity_id
_entity_poly.type
_entity_poly.pdbx_seq_one_letter_code
_entity_poly.pdbx_strand_id
1 'polypeptide(L)'
;MLKSPDHRVRAAATRLFYHWDEAATPKDLAEASDDPHPRVRREDVSTLGQMDSPNAISTAVLVLDHPIDRFLDFALWRTCRQLKSQWLPDFQQGKLKLGNNADRLVFALKAIEKPNTLEPLLETLRSPPYDPAIARIAGKLGSAEQLSYLLEIVNQKNHPLIKSAALGIVVAASVRQLRPNGESQRLSACTSLVESNHPELMAACCRLIGLWQQEQLDTHAIQFLQRDNVPPSVHQAAAFALSELQHPFLTEPNRAPERFSDSARIAAASALVRTTTTGGIQSAVDLLREERSELEIEDLLNAVLTKQDALAPFTKALESTSIPVENATQVRRLVETSSIQHAELLSALKKLASQSKPRTMDNEPHSWHRLHKGMLPRDMRSFSEKS
;
A
#
# COMPACT_ATOMS: atom_id res chain seq x y z
N MET A 1 -5.69 36.06 14.88
CA MET A 1 -6.83 35.21 14.47
C MET A 1 -6.38 33.86 13.90
N LEU A 2 -5.31 33.80 13.11
CA LEU A 2 -4.79 32.56 12.51
C LEU A 2 -4.37 31.47 13.51
N LYS A 3 -4.10 31.81 14.78
CA LYS A 3 -3.78 30.84 15.85
C LYS A 3 -4.95 30.57 16.80
N SER A 4 -6.18 30.92 16.40
CA SER A 4 -7.38 30.68 17.21
C SER A 4 -7.61 29.18 17.44
N PRO A 5 -8.06 28.74 18.63
CA PRO A 5 -8.45 27.35 18.83
C PRO A 5 -9.66 26.95 17.96
N ASP A 6 -10.53 27.92 17.61
CA ASP A 6 -11.67 27.68 16.71
C ASP A 6 -11.24 27.74 15.24
N HIS A 7 -11.35 26.60 14.57
CA HIS A 7 -11.05 26.44 13.14
C HIS A 7 -11.92 27.35 12.25
N ARG A 8 -13.11 27.76 12.68
CA ARG A 8 -13.98 28.67 11.92
C ARG A 8 -13.40 30.08 11.89
N VAL A 9 -12.81 30.53 13.00
CA VAL A 9 -12.12 31.81 13.11
C VAL A 9 -10.85 31.80 12.26
N ARG A 10 -10.09 30.68 12.29
CA ARG A 10 -8.92 30.53 11.42
C ARG A 10 -9.31 30.57 9.94
N ALA A 11 -10.32 29.79 9.54
CA ALA A 11 -10.82 29.79 8.15
C ALA A 11 -11.29 31.17 7.68
N ALA A 12 -12.03 31.90 8.54
CA ALA A 12 -12.45 33.26 8.23
C ALA A 12 -11.26 34.22 8.10
N ALA A 13 -10.25 34.09 8.96
CA ALA A 13 -9.01 34.86 8.87
C ALA A 13 -8.20 34.53 7.60
N THR A 14 -8.13 33.26 7.20
CA THR A 14 -7.50 32.84 5.95
C THR A 14 -8.18 33.48 4.75
N ARG A 15 -9.52 33.49 4.73
CA ARG A 15 -10.30 34.10 3.65
C ARG A 15 -10.10 35.62 3.54
N LEU A 16 -9.79 36.30 4.65
CA LEU A 16 -9.55 37.75 4.66
C LEU A 16 -8.30 38.14 3.86
N PHE A 17 -7.31 37.25 3.71
CA PHE A 17 -6.13 37.52 2.88
C PHE A 17 -6.47 37.80 1.42
N TYR A 18 -7.60 37.28 0.91
CA TYR A 18 -8.06 37.63 -0.44
C TYR A 18 -8.49 39.11 -0.56
N HIS A 19 -8.97 39.70 0.53
CA HIS A 19 -9.57 41.03 0.54
C HIS A 19 -8.62 42.11 1.11
N TRP A 20 -7.39 41.74 1.48
CA TRP A 20 -6.40 42.67 2.00
C TRP A 20 -5.53 43.23 0.86
N ASP A 21 -5.37 44.56 0.90
CA ASP A 21 -4.64 45.36 -0.10
C ASP A 21 -3.11 45.22 0.02
N GLU A 22 -2.64 44.67 1.15
CA GLU A 22 -1.24 44.28 1.32
C GLU A 22 -0.95 42.97 0.58
N ALA A 23 0.21 42.91 -0.08
CA ALA A 23 0.67 41.79 -0.89
C ALA A 23 0.95 40.54 -0.04
N ALA A 24 -0.10 39.85 0.39
CA ALA A 24 -0.01 38.50 0.91
C ALA A 24 0.69 37.63 -0.15
N THR A 25 1.67 36.85 0.27
CA THR A 25 2.40 35.94 -0.60
C THR A 25 1.90 34.51 -0.42
N PRO A 26 2.06 33.62 -1.42
CA PRO A 26 1.72 32.20 -1.24
C PRO A 26 2.41 31.54 -0.05
N LYS A 27 3.52 32.11 0.44
CA LYS A 27 4.25 31.60 1.60
C LYS A 27 3.54 31.92 2.91
N ASP A 28 2.86 33.06 3.00
CA ASP A 28 2.11 33.48 4.20
C ASP A 28 0.89 32.57 4.47
N LEU A 29 0.45 31.88 3.42
CA LEU A 29 -0.66 30.92 3.41
C LEU A 29 -0.22 29.46 3.66
N ALA A 30 1.09 29.17 3.64
CA ALA A 30 1.59 27.81 3.79
C ALA A 30 1.19 27.14 5.12
N GLU A 31 1.12 27.91 6.21
CA GLU A 31 0.64 27.38 7.51
C GLU A 31 -0.83 26.96 7.45
N ALA A 32 -1.68 27.66 6.69
CA ALA A 32 -3.10 27.33 6.57
C ALA A 32 -3.34 26.13 5.64
N SER A 33 -2.46 25.90 4.66
CA SER A 33 -2.39 24.66 3.87
C SER A 33 -2.08 23.41 4.70
N ASP A 34 -1.40 23.58 5.84
CA ASP A 34 -1.03 22.50 6.77
C ASP A 34 -2.00 22.36 7.96
N ASP A 35 -3.09 23.14 7.99
CA ASP A 35 -4.00 23.18 9.13
C ASP A 35 -4.69 21.82 9.38
N PRO A 36 -4.81 21.36 10.65
CA PRO A 36 -5.48 20.11 10.98
C PRO A 36 -6.91 20.01 10.44
N HIS A 37 -7.61 21.14 10.36
CA HIS A 37 -9.02 21.19 9.97
C HIS A 37 -9.18 21.47 8.47
N PRO A 38 -9.86 20.60 7.69
CA PRO A 38 -9.96 20.70 6.23
C PRO A 38 -10.62 21.99 5.73
N ARG A 39 -11.54 22.57 6.51
CA ARG A 39 -12.14 23.89 6.21
C ARG A 39 -11.11 25.01 6.10
N VAL A 40 -10.08 25.04 6.95
CA VAL A 40 -9.05 26.10 6.91
C VAL A 40 -8.22 25.92 5.63
N ARG A 41 -7.75 24.69 5.38
CA ARG A 41 -7.07 24.29 4.14
C ARG A 41 -7.86 24.64 2.89
N ARG A 42 -9.19 24.52 2.92
CA ARG A 42 -10.06 24.86 1.77
C ARG A 42 -10.09 26.36 1.51
N GLU A 43 -10.24 27.18 2.54
CA GLU A 43 -10.20 28.64 2.39
C GLU A 43 -8.82 29.09 1.91
N ASP A 44 -7.77 28.41 2.37
CA ASP A 44 -6.39 28.64 1.91
C ASP A 44 -6.22 28.42 0.41
N VAL A 45 -6.60 27.22 -0.06
CA VAL A 45 -6.56 26.85 -1.49
C VAL A 45 -7.40 27.78 -2.35
N SER A 46 -8.55 28.21 -1.83
CA SER A 46 -9.44 29.14 -2.54
C SER A 46 -8.80 30.53 -2.65
N THR A 47 -8.11 30.98 -1.60
CA THR A 47 -7.38 32.26 -1.57
C THR A 47 -6.18 32.22 -2.51
N LEU A 48 -5.38 31.14 -2.46
CA LEU A 48 -4.24 30.91 -3.37
C LEU A 48 -4.68 30.92 -4.84
N GLY A 49 -5.84 30.36 -5.16
CA GLY A 49 -6.40 30.37 -6.53
C GLY A 49 -6.77 31.74 -7.06
N GLN A 50 -6.80 32.78 -6.22
CA GLN A 50 -7.01 34.17 -6.64
C GLN A 50 -5.70 34.96 -6.80
N MET A 51 -4.56 34.38 -6.44
CA MET A 51 -3.28 35.07 -6.50
C MET A 51 -2.68 34.97 -7.89
N ASP A 52 -2.14 36.08 -8.40
CA ASP A 52 -1.40 36.10 -9.65
C ASP A 52 0.07 35.68 -9.43
N SER A 53 0.27 34.40 -9.11
CA SER A 53 1.61 33.87 -8.81
C SER A 53 1.77 32.41 -9.23
N PRO A 54 2.81 32.07 -10.03
CA PRO A 54 3.10 30.68 -10.39
C PRO A 54 3.47 29.83 -9.16
N ASN A 55 3.87 30.44 -8.04
CA ASN A 55 4.16 29.71 -6.80
C ASN A 55 2.90 29.40 -5.97
N ALA A 56 1.75 30.01 -6.27
CA ALA A 56 0.51 29.76 -5.54
C ALA A 56 0.07 28.30 -5.65
N ILE A 57 0.30 27.66 -6.80
CA ILE A 57 -0.01 26.24 -6.96
C ILE A 57 0.89 25.35 -6.10
N SER A 58 2.17 25.70 -5.91
CA SER A 58 3.11 24.92 -5.11
C SER A 58 2.72 24.88 -3.64
N THR A 59 2.15 25.97 -3.13
CA THR A 59 1.54 25.99 -1.79
C THR A 59 0.21 25.23 -1.79
N ALA A 60 -0.67 25.47 -2.76
CA ALA A 60 -2.03 24.90 -2.74
C ALA A 60 -2.01 23.37 -2.71
N VAL A 61 -1.06 22.73 -3.40
CA VAL A 61 -0.95 21.27 -3.43
C VAL A 61 -0.44 20.65 -2.11
N LEU A 62 0.04 21.44 -1.14
CA LEU A 62 0.47 20.94 0.17
C LEU A 62 -0.68 20.29 0.94
N VAL A 63 -1.93 20.71 0.70
CA VAL A 63 -3.10 20.13 1.36
C VAL A 63 -3.30 18.63 1.10
N LEU A 64 -2.63 18.07 0.08
CA LEU A 64 -2.60 16.64 -0.27
C LEU A 64 -1.79 15.79 0.71
N ASP A 65 -1.02 16.40 1.61
CA ASP A 65 -0.33 15.67 2.67
C ASP A 65 -1.26 15.27 3.83
N HIS A 66 -2.52 15.70 3.76
CA HIS A 66 -3.53 15.50 4.79
C HIS A 66 -4.78 14.83 4.21
N PRO A 67 -5.65 14.24 5.05
CA PRO A 67 -6.95 13.77 4.60
C PRO A 67 -7.76 14.89 3.94
N ILE A 68 -8.30 14.62 2.75
CA ILE A 68 -9.06 15.57 1.94
C ILE A 68 -10.55 15.20 1.96
N ASP A 69 -11.41 16.21 2.17
CA ASP A 69 -12.84 16.08 1.94
C ASP A 69 -13.22 16.51 0.51
N ARG A 70 -14.43 16.15 0.07
CA ARG A 70 -14.92 16.47 -1.28
C ARG A 70 -14.91 17.96 -1.64
N PHE A 71 -14.99 18.86 -0.65
CA PHE A 71 -15.02 20.30 -0.88
C PHE A 71 -13.60 20.86 -1.05
N LEU A 72 -12.65 20.36 -0.27
CA LEU A 72 -11.23 20.66 -0.42
C LEU A 72 -10.69 20.09 -1.74
N ASP A 73 -11.08 18.86 -2.10
CA ASP A 73 -10.75 18.24 -3.39
C ASP A 73 -11.21 19.12 -4.57
N PHE A 74 -12.48 19.52 -4.56
CA PHE A 74 -13.03 20.40 -5.59
C PHE A 74 -12.36 21.77 -5.63
N ALA A 75 -12.08 22.37 -4.47
CA ALA A 75 -11.38 23.64 -4.39
C ALA A 75 -9.99 23.54 -5.01
N LEU A 76 -9.22 22.49 -4.68
CA LEU A 76 -7.89 22.27 -5.24
C LEU A 76 -7.94 22.02 -6.74
N TRP A 77 -8.86 21.17 -7.20
CA TRP A 77 -9.08 20.91 -8.62
C TRP A 77 -9.35 22.21 -9.39
N ARG A 78 -10.22 23.08 -8.85
CA ARG A 78 -10.53 24.38 -9.45
C ARG A 78 -9.29 25.29 -9.48
N THR A 79 -8.55 25.38 -8.38
CA THR A 79 -7.33 26.19 -8.26
C THR A 79 -6.27 25.76 -9.27
N CYS A 80 -6.02 24.46 -9.46
CA CYS A 80 -5.10 23.95 -10.47
C CYS A 80 -5.44 24.45 -11.89
N ARG A 81 -6.73 24.49 -12.23
CA ARG A 81 -7.22 24.95 -13.53
C ARG A 81 -7.13 26.47 -13.68
N GLN A 82 -7.51 27.21 -12.64
CA GLN A 82 -7.45 28.68 -12.64
C GLN A 82 -6.02 29.17 -12.85
N LEU A 83 -5.05 28.57 -12.15
CA LEU A 83 -3.65 28.99 -12.21
C LEU A 83 -2.89 28.39 -13.41
N LYS A 84 -3.54 27.61 -14.28
CA LYS A 84 -2.89 26.83 -15.36
C LYS A 84 -1.94 27.65 -16.23
N SER A 85 -2.34 28.85 -16.63
CA SER A 85 -1.53 29.72 -17.49
C SER A 85 -0.26 30.21 -16.80
N GLN A 86 -0.26 30.29 -15.47
CA GLN A 86 0.88 30.77 -14.68
C GLN A 86 1.86 29.64 -14.41
N TRP A 87 1.39 28.48 -13.92
CA TRP A 87 2.29 27.44 -13.43
C TRP A 87 2.77 26.45 -14.49
N LEU A 88 1.93 26.13 -15.49
CA LEU A 88 2.26 25.07 -16.45
C LEU A 88 3.49 25.40 -17.31
N PRO A 89 3.67 26.63 -17.84
CA PRO A 89 4.86 26.96 -18.63
C PRO A 89 6.15 26.85 -17.81
N ASP A 90 6.15 27.37 -16.57
CA ASP A 90 7.31 27.31 -15.69
C ASP A 90 7.63 25.87 -15.27
N PHE A 91 6.60 25.05 -15.06
CA PHE A 91 6.76 23.63 -14.81
C PHE A 91 7.39 22.90 -16.01
N GLN A 92 6.91 23.15 -17.23
CA GLN A 92 7.45 22.54 -18.45
C GLN A 92 8.91 22.97 -18.72
N GLN A 93 9.31 24.15 -18.27
CA GLN A 93 10.68 24.65 -18.35
C GLN A 93 11.57 24.19 -17.18
N GLY A 94 11.02 23.39 -16.25
CA GLY A 94 11.74 22.93 -15.06
C GLY A 94 12.02 24.03 -14.02
N LYS A 95 11.43 25.22 -14.17
CA LYS A 95 11.57 26.36 -13.25
C LYS A 95 10.70 26.23 -12.00
N LEU A 96 9.59 25.50 -12.11
CA LEU A 96 8.65 25.25 -11.01
C LEU A 96 8.65 23.77 -10.62
N LYS A 97 8.77 23.50 -9.33
CA LYS A 97 8.60 22.16 -8.75
C LYS A 97 7.36 22.13 -7.86
N LEU A 98 6.44 21.23 -8.13
CA LEU A 98 5.22 21.03 -7.33
C LEU A 98 5.47 20.12 -6.10
N GLY A 99 6.56 20.39 -5.39
CA GLY A 99 7.04 19.60 -4.24
C GLY A 99 7.67 18.26 -4.62
N ASN A 100 8.12 17.52 -3.60
CA ASN A 100 8.80 16.22 -3.75
C ASN A 100 7.83 15.02 -3.83
N ASN A 101 6.52 15.28 -3.83
CA ASN A 101 5.49 14.25 -3.85
C ASN A 101 4.88 14.13 -5.25
N ALA A 102 5.06 12.96 -5.86
CA ALA A 102 4.49 12.61 -7.17
C ALA A 102 2.97 12.83 -7.23
N ASP A 103 2.25 12.61 -6.13
CA ASP A 103 0.78 12.70 -6.10
C ASP A 103 0.27 14.12 -6.29
N ARG A 104 1.03 15.12 -5.83
CA ARG A 104 0.70 16.54 -6.00
C ARG A 104 0.72 16.94 -7.47
N LEU A 105 1.77 16.57 -8.17
CA LEU A 105 1.88 16.82 -9.60
C LEU A 105 0.85 16.00 -10.39
N VAL A 106 0.63 14.74 -10.01
CA VAL A 106 -0.40 13.90 -10.65
C VAL A 106 -1.79 14.53 -10.53
N PHE A 107 -2.13 15.04 -9.35
CA PHE A 107 -3.39 15.75 -9.12
C PHE A 107 -3.50 16.99 -10.03
N ALA A 108 -2.48 17.85 -10.01
CA ALA A 108 -2.48 19.10 -10.77
C ALA A 108 -2.62 18.88 -12.29
N LEU A 109 -1.89 17.90 -12.84
CA LEU A 109 -1.95 17.57 -14.27
C LEU A 109 -3.29 16.93 -14.68
N LYS A 110 -3.87 16.07 -13.82
CA LYS A 110 -5.23 15.54 -14.03
C LYS A 110 -6.27 16.65 -14.03
N ALA A 111 -6.16 17.58 -13.08
CA ALA A 111 -7.11 18.68 -12.94
C ALA A 111 -7.19 19.54 -14.21
N ILE A 112 -6.08 19.74 -14.92
CA ILE A 112 -6.03 20.54 -16.15
C ILE A 112 -6.23 19.74 -17.45
N GLU A 113 -6.55 18.45 -17.35
CA GLU A 113 -6.74 17.51 -18.47
C GLU A 113 -5.54 17.46 -19.43
N LYS A 114 -4.32 17.66 -18.90
CA LYS A 114 -3.08 17.53 -19.65
C LYS A 114 -2.15 16.49 -19.01
N PRO A 115 -2.59 15.22 -18.86
CA PRO A 115 -1.75 14.18 -18.27
C PRO A 115 -0.54 13.85 -19.13
N ASN A 116 -0.57 14.18 -20.43
CA ASN A 116 0.46 13.83 -21.39
C ASN A 116 1.62 14.81 -21.45
N THR A 117 1.65 15.92 -20.71
CA THR A 117 2.77 16.89 -20.77
C THR A 117 4.00 16.44 -19.96
N LEU A 118 4.33 15.15 -20.03
CA LEU A 118 5.41 14.56 -19.24
C LEU A 118 6.74 14.52 -20.00
N GLU A 119 6.76 14.78 -21.30
CA GLU A 119 7.99 14.69 -22.12
C GLU A 119 9.15 15.47 -21.51
N PRO A 120 9.00 16.76 -21.10
CA PRO A 120 10.10 17.50 -20.50
C PRO A 120 10.64 16.85 -19.23
N LEU A 121 9.77 16.22 -18.42
CA LEU A 121 10.18 15.51 -17.22
C LEU A 121 10.88 14.20 -17.56
N LEU A 122 10.36 13.45 -18.52
CA LEU A 122 10.94 12.16 -18.93
C LEU A 122 12.32 12.35 -19.54
N GLU A 123 12.56 13.45 -20.24
CA GLU A 123 13.89 13.81 -20.73
C GLU A 123 14.90 14.01 -19.59
N THR A 124 14.46 14.50 -18.42
CA THR A 124 15.36 14.58 -17.25
C THR A 124 15.77 13.21 -16.70
N LEU A 125 15.07 12.14 -17.05
CA LEU A 125 15.47 10.78 -16.65
C LEU A 125 16.65 10.24 -17.48
N ARG A 126 17.03 10.90 -18.60
CA ARG A 126 18.14 10.46 -19.44
C ARG A 126 19.51 10.79 -18.87
N SER A 127 19.61 11.69 -17.89
CA SER A 127 20.89 12.14 -17.33
C SER A 127 20.75 12.52 -15.86
N PRO A 128 21.79 12.34 -15.04
CA PRO A 128 21.75 12.70 -13.63
C PRO A 128 21.64 14.23 -13.43
N PRO A 129 21.08 14.70 -12.30
CA PRO A 129 20.58 13.91 -11.18
C PRO A 129 19.22 13.26 -11.46
N TYR A 130 19.11 11.97 -11.16
CA TYR A 130 17.90 11.19 -11.37
C TYR A 130 16.86 11.44 -10.27
N ASP A 131 15.60 11.67 -10.65
CA ASP A 131 14.47 11.79 -9.72
C ASP A 131 13.50 10.60 -9.86
N PRO A 132 13.50 9.65 -8.90
CA PRO A 132 12.57 8.51 -8.89
C PRO A 132 11.08 8.91 -8.86
N ALA A 133 10.74 10.14 -8.45
CA ALA A 133 9.36 10.63 -8.48
C ALA A 133 8.82 10.68 -9.91
N ILE A 134 9.65 11.03 -10.88
CA ILE A 134 9.24 11.18 -12.29
C ILE A 134 8.81 9.83 -12.88
N ALA A 135 9.54 8.75 -12.58
CA ALA A 135 9.14 7.41 -13.00
C ALA A 135 7.79 6.97 -12.38
N ARG A 136 7.52 7.37 -11.12
CA ARG A 136 6.21 7.12 -10.48
C ARG A 136 5.08 7.91 -11.15
N ILE A 137 5.34 9.17 -11.52
CA ILE A 137 4.37 10.03 -12.23
C ILE A 137 4.07 9.42 -13.61
N ALA A 138 5.09 8.99 -14.34
CA ALA A 138 4.95 8.33 -15.63
C ALA A 138 4.11 7.04 -15.53
N GLY A 139 4.26 6.24 -14.48
CA GLY A 139 3.36 5.11 -14.23
C GLY A 139 1.88 5.51 -14.06
N LYS A 140 1.63 6.58 -13.30
CA LYS A 140 0.26 7.04 -12.98
C LYS A 140 -0.44 7.79 -14.11
N LEU A 141 0.31 8.48 -14.97
CA LEU A 141 -0.25 9.38 -16.00
C LEU A 141 0.21 9.09 -17.43
N GLY A 142 1.40 8.51 -17.60
CA GLY A 142 2.05 8.43 -18.90
C GLY A 142 1.27 7.60 -19.93
N SER A 143 1.47 7.92 -21.21
CA SER A 143 0.98 7.14 -22.35
C SER A 143 1.80 5.87 -22.56
N ALA A 144 1.35 4.96 -23.44
CA ALA A 144 2.11 3.76 -23.80
C ALA A 144 3.50 4.08 -24.38
N GLU A 145 3.61 5.19 -25.13
CA GLU A 145 4.88 5.68 -25.67
C GLU A 145 5.80 6.20 -24.55
N GLN A 146 5.26 6.98 -23.62
CA GLN A 146 6.02 7.48 -22.48
C GLN A 146 6.48 6.36 -21.52
N LEU A 147 5.67 5.30 -21.38
CA LEU A 147 6.04 4.10 -20.63
C LEU A 147 7.16 3.31 -21.30
N SER A 148 7.36 3.43 -22.62
CA SER A 148 8.50 2.81 -23.32
C SER A 148 9.84 3.37 -22.85
N TYR A 149 9.92 4.64 -22.45
CA TYR A 149 11.14 5.18 -21.82
C TYR A 149 11.44 4.51 -20.47
N LEU A 150 10.42 4.23 -19.66
CA LEU A 150 10.63 3.45 -18.43
C LEU A 150 11.07 2.02 -18.75
N LEU A 151 10.55 1.43 -19.82
CA LEU A 151 10.94 0.09 -20.26
C LEU A 151 12.39 0.05 -20.73
N GLU A 152 12.88 1.08 -21.41
CA GLU A 152 14.29 1.26 -21.75
C GLU A 152 15.16 1.29 -20.49
N ILE A 153 14.76 2.06 -19.47
CA ILE A 153 15.47 2.12 -18.18
C ILE A 153 15.55 0.74 -17.52
N VAL A 154 14.45 -0.04 -17.53
CA VAL A 154 14.43 -1.40 -16.96
C VAL A 154 15.36 -2.34 -17.71
N ASN A 155 15.49 -2.20 -19.03
CA ASN A 155 16.38 -3.00 -19.86
C ASN A 155 17.86 -2.59 -19.78
N GLN A 156 18.18 -1.46 -19.16
CA GLN A 156 19.56 -1.04 -18.92
C GLN A 156 20.11 -1.69 -17.66
N LYS A 157 21.22 -2.41 -17.77
CA LYS A 157 21.88 -3.04 -16.61
C LYS A 157 22.32 -1.99 -15.59
N ASN A 158 22.01 -2.22 -14.31
CA ASN A 158 22.44 -1.41 -13.16
C ASN A 158 22.02 0.08 -13.21
N HIS A 159 20.99 0.46 -13.98
CA HIS A 159 20.51 1.83 -13.98
C HIS A 159 19.90 2.20 -12.60
N PRO A 160 20.23 3.36 -11.99
CA PRO A 160 19.76 3.73 -10.65
C PRO A 160 18.23 3.78 -10.49
N LEU A 161 17.52 4.01 -11.60
CA LEU A 161 16.06 4.11 -11.64
C LEU A 161 15.31 2.80 -11.96
N ILE A 162 15.98 1.65 -12.14
CA ILE A 162 15.31 0.37 -12.51
C ILE A 162 14.12 0.11 -11.60
N LYS A 163 14.30 0.26 -10.29
CA LYS A 163 13.25 0.05 -9.29
C LYS A 163 12.03 0.93 -9.52
N SER A 164 12.22 2.24 -9.60
CA SER A 164 11.12 3.19 -9.80
C SER A 164 10.44 3.02 -11.17
N ALA A 165 11.20 2.68 -12.20
CA ALA A 165 10.67 2.44 -13.55
C ALA A 165 9.83 1.16 -13.58
N ALA A 166 10.32 0.05 -13.05
CA ALA A 166 9.60 -1.22 -12.98
C ALA A 166 8.29 -1.09 -12.19
N LEU A 167 8.34 -0.45 -11.01
CA LEU A 167 7.13 -0.21 -10.21
C LEU A 167 6.14 0.74 -10.90
N GLY A 168 6.63 1.79 -11.58
CA GLY A 168 5.79 2.67 -12.39
C GLY A 168 5.05 1.91 -13.50
N ILE A 169 5.73 1.01 -14.19
CA ILE A 169 5.13 0.16 -15.23
C ILE A 169 4.09 -0.80 -14.62
N VAL A 170 4.37 -1.41 -13.47
CA VAL A 170 3.40 -2.27 -12.77
C VAL A 170 2.13 -1.49 -12.40
N VAL A 171 2.25 -0.24 -11.94
CA VAL A 171 1.10 0.63 -11.64
C VAL A 171 0.30 0.91 -12.91
N ALA A 172 0.97 1.24 -14.03
CA ALA A 172 0.29 1.48 -15.30
C ALA A 172 -0.47 0.23 -15.79
N ALA A 173 0.15 -0.95 -15.68
CA ALA A 173 -0.44 -2.21 -16.10
C ALA A 173 -1.63 -2.62 -15.21
N SER A 174 -1.49 -2.52 -13.89
CA SER A 174 -2.52 -2.97 -12.93
C SER A 174 -3.72 -2.04 -12.82
N VAL A 175 -3.49 -0.73 -12.79
CA VAL A 175 -4.56 0.27 -12.54
C VAL A 175 -5.20 0.75 -13.84
N ARG A 176 -4.40 0.89 -14.90
CA ARG A 176 -4.83 1.52 -16.15
C ARG A 176 -4.91 0.55 -17.31
N GLN A 177 -4.53 -0.72 -17.12
CA GLN A 177 -4.46 -1.75 -18.16
C GLN A 177 -3.62 -1.29 -19.39
N LEU A 178 -2.63 -0.44 -19.14
CA LEU A 178 -1.72 0.07 -20.17
C LEU A 178 -0.40 -0.67 -20.11
N ARG A 179 0.20 -0.89 -21.29
CA ARG A 179 1.52 -1.50 -21.43
C ARG A 179 2.39 -0.65 -22.35
N PRO A 180 3.72 -0.61 -22.11
CA PRO A 180 4.64 0.03 -23.04
C PRO A 180 4.61 -0.63 -24.42
N ASN A 181 4.97 0.13 -25.46
CA ASN A 181 5.16 -0.40 -26.81
C ASN A 181 6.40 -1.31 -26.88
N GLY A 182 6.40 -2.25 -27.84
CA GLY A 182 7.53 -3.16 -28.10
C GLY A 182 7.44 -4.48 -27.32
N GLU A 183 7.04 -5.55 -27.99
CA GLU A 183 6.88 -6.87 -27.37
C GLU A 183 8.20 -7.50 -26.93
N SER A 184 9.20 -7.49 -27.82
CA SER A 184 10.54 -8.00 -27.51
C SER A 184 11.18 -7.28 -26.33
N GLN A 185 10.97 -5.96 -26.21
CA GLN A 185 11.48 -5.16 -25.10
C GLN A 185 10.78 -5.50 -23.78
N ARG A 186 9.48 -5.81 -23.81
CA ARG A 186 8.74 -6.26 -22.62
C ARG A 186 9.23 -7.62 -22.15
N LEU A 187 9.45 -8.54 -23.08
CA LEU A 187 10.01 -9.86 -22.78
C LEU A 187 11.40 -9.73 -22.15
N SER A 188 12.30 -8.97 -22.79
CA SER A 188 13.64 -8.67 -22.27
C SER A 188 13.61 -8.05 -20.86
N ALA A 189 12.70 -7.11 -20.62
CA ALA A 189 12.57 -6.46 -19.32
C ALA A 189 12.15 -7.47 -18.25
N CYS A 190 11.17 -8.33 -18.54
CA CYS A 190 10.78 -9.39 -17.61
C CYS A 190 11.96 -10.33 -17.32
N THR A 191 12.68 -10.82 -18.34
CA THR A 191 13.87 -11.65 -18.14
C THR A 191 14.91 -10.98 -17.25
N SER A 192 15.24 -9.71 -17.50
CA SER A 192 16.19 -8.97 -16.67
C SER A 192 15.72 -8.78 -15.22
N LEU A 193 14.41 -8.65 -14.98
CA LEU A 193 13.86 -8.47 -13.64
C LEU A 193 13.82 -9.78 -12.84
N VAL A 194 13.59 -10.93 -13.50
CA VAL A 194 13.64 -12.26 -12.85
C VAL A 194 15.03 -12.53 -12.28
N GLU A 195 16.08 -12.15 -13.00
CA GLU A 195 17.48 -12.36 -12.61
C GLU A 195 17.97 -11.41 -11.51
N SER A 196 17.14 -10.44 -11.09
CA SER A 196 17.49 -9.49 -10.04
C SER A 196 17.60 -10.16 -8.68
N ASN A 197 18.54 -9.71 -7.84
CA ASN A 197 18.61 -10.10 -6.42
C ASN A 197 17.66 -9.30 -5.51
N HIS A 198 16.89 -8.35 -6.05
CA HIS A 198 15.97 -7.53 -5.26
C HIS A 198 14.55 -8.11 -5.29
N PRO A 199 13.98 -8.50 -4.13
CA PRO A 199 12.64 -9.10 -4.08
C PRO A 199 11.54 -8.25 -4.71
N GLU A 200 11.63 -6.92 -4.57
CA GLU A 200 10.65 -6.01 -5.18
C GLU A 200 10.68 -6.05 -6.72
N LEU A 201 11.86 -6.28 -7.32
CA LEU A 201 12.00 -6.41 -8.77
C LEU A 201 11.53 -7.80 -9.25
N MET A 202 11.83 -8.85 -8.50
CA MET A 202 11.29 -10.20 -8.77
C MET A 202 9.76 -10.21 -8.72
N ALA A 203 9.18 -9.58 -7.69
CA ALA A 203 7.73 -9.45 -7.55
C ALA A 203 7.12 -8.57 -8.65
N ALA A 204 7.77 -7.47 -9.02
CA ALA A 204 7.35 -6.65 -10.16
C ALA A 204 7.34 -7.47 -11.45
N CYS A 205 8.37 -8.30 -11.69
CA CYS A 205 8.40 -9.18 -12.85
C CYS A 205 7.19 -10.13 -12.90
N CYS A 206 6.93 -10.87 -11.82
CA CYS A 206 5.81 -11.81 -11.78
C CYS A 206 4.47 -11.10 -12.05
N ARG A 207 4.25 -9.92 -11.48
CA ARG A 207 3.06 -9.11 -11.78
C ARG A 207 2.97 -8.75 -13.26
N LEU A 208 4.07 -8.35 -13.89
CA LEU A 208 4.08 -8.03 -15.32
C LEU A 208 3.86 -9.27 -16.20
N ILE A 209 4.39 -10.44 -15.81
CA ILE A 209 4.13 -11.71 -16.49
C ILE A 209 2.63 -11.97 -16.57
N GLY A 210 1.92 -11.87 -15.43
CA GLY A 210 0.46 -12.05 -15.40
C GLY A 210 -0.30 -10.95 -16.16
N LEU A 211 -0.02 -9.68 -15.84
CA LEU A 211 -0.74 -8.53 -16.43
C LEU A 211 -0.57 -8.40 -17.94
N TRP A 212 0.57 -8.84 -18.49
CA TRP A 212 0.84 -8.83 -19.93
C TRP A 212 0.63 -10.19 -20.60
N GLN A 213 0.12 -11.18 -19.87
CA GLN A 213 -0.19 -12.52 -20.37
C GLN A 213 1.03 -13.16 -21.07
N GLN A 214 2.18 -13.11 -20.42
CA GLN A 214 3.45 -13.63 -20.96
C GLN A 214 3.61 -15.13 -20.64
N GLU A 215 2.83 -15.98 -21.31
CA GLU A 215 2.84 -17.43 -21.09
C GLU A 215 4.23 -18.06 -21.17
N GLN A 216 5.07 -17.57 -22.10
CA GLN A 216 6.46 -18.01 -22.29
C GLN A 216 7.39 -17.82 -21.07
N LEU A 217 6.97 -17.10 -20.03
CA LEU A 217 7.71 -16.86 -18.80
C LEU A 217 7.07 -17.52 -17.56
N ASP A 218 6.04 -18.34 -17.74
CA ASP A 218 5.34 -19.05 -16.68
C ASP A 218 6.27 -19.84 -15.74
N THR A 219 7.31 -20.44 -16.31
CA THR A 219 8.29 -21.28 -15.64
C THR A 219 9.03 -20.52 -14.54
N HIS A 220 9.24 -19.21 -14.71
CA HIS A 220 9.84 -18.38 -13.67
C HIS A 220 8.90 -18.18 -12.47
N ALA A 221 7.59 -17.96 -12.71
CA ALA A 221 6.61 -17.87 -11.64
C ALA A 221 6.48 -19.21 -10.88
N ILE A 222 6.50 -20.33 -11.60
CA ILE A 222 6.55 -21.68 -11.02
C ILE A 222 7.78 -21.85 -10.12
N GLN A 223 8.97 -21.51 -10.63
CA GLN A 223 10.21 -21.60 -9.86
C GLN A 223 10.19 -20.74 -8.60
N PHE A 224 9.60 -19.54 -8.65
CA PHE A 224 9.50 -18.69 -7.48
C PHE A 224 8.57 -19.28 -6.41
N LEU A 225 7.46 -19.93 -6.78
CA LEU A 225 6.62 -20.64 -5.80
C LEU A 225 7.32 -21.87 -5.19
N GLN A 226 8.20 -22.53 -5.93
CA GLN A 226 8.94 -23.70 -5.43
C GLN A 226 10.14 -23.35 -4.54
N ARG A 227 10.65 -22.11 -4.61
CA ARG A 227 11.80 -21.69 -3.81
C ARG A 227 11.36 -21.30 -2.40
N ASP A 228 12.00 -21.89 -1.41
CA ASP A 228 11.75 -21.52 -0.01
C ASP A 228 12.46 -20.23 0.41
N ASN A 229 13.57 -19.88 -0.26
CA ASN A 229 14.39 -18.71 0.08
C ASN A 229 13.97 -17.43 -0.69
N VAL A 230 12.66 -17.23 -0.87
CA VAL A 230 12.14 -15.95 -1.39
C VAL A 230 11.08 -15.42 -0.43
N PRO A 231 10.96 -14.09 -0.28
CA PRO A 231 10.02 -13.54 0.68
C PRO A 231 8.56 -13.73 0.23
N PRO A 232 7.60 -13.70 1.16
CA PRO A 232 6.18 -13.90 0.86
C PRO A 232 5.63 -13.00 -0.25
N SER A 233 6.13 -11.77 -0.38
CA SER A 233 5.72 -10.83 -1.43
C SER A 233 6.04 -11.33 -2.85
N VAL A 234 7.10 -12.12 -3.02
CA VAL A 234 7.46 -12.75 -4.30
C VAL A 234 6.56 -13.95 -4.57
N HIS A 235 6.26 -14.78 -3.56
CA HIS A 235 5.28 -15.87 -3.69
C HIS A 235 3.89 -15.34 -4.07
N GLN A 236 3.42 -14.29 -3.42
CA GLN A 236 2.15 -13.63 -3.75
C GLN A 236 2.12 -13.15 -5.21
N ALA A 237 3.20 -12.52 -5.67
CA ALA A 237 3.30 -12.04 -7.04
C ALA A 237 3.37 -13.19 -8.07
N ALA A 238 4.07 -14.28 -7.75
CA ALA A 238 4.15 -15.47 -8.58
C ALA A 238 2.80 -16.21 -8.67
N ALA A 239 2.11 -16.39 -7.56
CA ALA A 239 0.76 -16.95 -7.52
C ALA A 239 -0.24 -16.07 -8.30
N PHE A 240 -0.13 -14.75 -8.18
CA PHE A 240 -0.89 -13.80 -8.99
C PHE A 240 -0.62 -14.01 -10.49
N ALA A 241 0.65 -14.12 -10.89
CA ALA A 241 1.01 -14.35 -12.30
C ALA A 241 0.36 -15.62 -12.86
N LEU A 242 0.47 -16.74 -12.14
CA LEU A 242 -0.12 -18.02 -12.56
C LEU A 242 -1.65 -17.98 -12.55
N SER A 243 -2.26 -17.19 -11.66
CA SER A 243 -3.71 -16.98 -11.65
C SER A 243 -4.18 -16.21 -12.88
N GLU A 244 -3.49 -15.12 -13.24
CA GLU A 244 -3.81 -14.34 -14.45
C GLU A 244 -3.63 -15.16 -15.73
N LEU A 245 -2.64 -16.04 -15.76
CA LEU A 245 -2.38 -17.00 -16.85
C LEU A 245 -3.28 -18.25 -16.79
N GLN A 246 -4.10 -18.40 -15.74
CA GLN A 246 -4.94 -19.59 -15.51
C GLN A 246 -4.14 -20.91 -15.50
N HIS A 247 -2.89 -20.86 -15.03
CA HIS A 247 -1.96 -21.98 -15.11
C HIS A 247 -2.27 -23.05 -14.05
N PRO A 248 -2.36 -24.35 -14.41
CA PRO A 248 -2.81 -25.41 -13.51
C PRO A 248 -1.88 -25.65 -12.30
N PHE A 249 -0.59 -25.32 -12.44
CA PHE A 249 0.40 -25.42 -11.36
C PHE A 249 0.00 -24.62 -10.12
N LEU A 250 -0.86 -23.61 -10.24
CA LEU A 250 -1.34 -22.84 -9.09
C LEU A 250 -2.00 -23.71 -8.02
N THR A 251 -2.52 -24.88 -8.38
CA THR A 251 -3.13 -25.83 -7.43
C THR A 251 -2.13 -26.74 -6.71
N GLU A 252 -0.91 -26.89 -7.24
CA GLU A 252 0.09 -27.84 -6.74
C GLU A 252 0.57 -27.53 -5.31
N PRO A 253 0.84 -26.25 -4.91
CA PRO A 253 1.29 -25.94 -3.56
C PRO A 253 0.37 -26.49 -2.46
N ASN A 254 -0.94 -26.48 -2.70
CA ASN A 254 -1.92 -26.94 -1.72
C ASN A 254 -2.23 -28.44 -1.84
N ARG A 255 -1.91 -29.08 -2.97
CA ARG A 255 -2.07 -30.54 -3.15
C ARG A 255 -0.90 -31.34 -2.60
N ALA A 256 0.31 -30.77 -2.61
CA ALA A 256 1.53 -31.42 -2.14
C ALA A 256 2.26 -30.55 -1.10
N PRO A 257 1.64 -30.26 0.06
CA PRO A 257 2.13 -29.26 1.02
C PRO A 257 3.55 -29.53 1.51
N GLU A 258 3.96 -30.80 1.62
CA GLU A 258 5.32 -31.22 2.00
C GLU A 258 6.43 -30.71 1.08
N ARG A 259 6.09 -30.22 -0.12
CA ARG A 259 7.04 -29.75 -1.14
C ARG A 259 7.15 -28.22 -1.22
N PHE A 260 6.36 -27.49 -0.43
CA PHE A 260 6.23 -26.05 -0.56
C PHE A 260 6.21 -25.39 0.81
N SER A 261 6.92 -24.27 0.94
CA SER A 261 6.79 -23.39 2.09
C SER A 261 5.36 -22.88 2.30
N ASP A 262 5.04 -22.54 3.56
CA ASP A 262 3.75 -22.00 3.94
C ASP A 262 3.39 -20.71 3.21
N SER A 263 4.36 -19.82 2.98
CA SER A 263 4.15 -18.60 2.22
C SER A 263 3.75 -18.88 0.76
N ALA A 264 4.31 -19.91 0.13
CA ALA A 264 3.91 -20.34 -1.21
C ALA A 264 2.50 -20.94 -1.22
N ARG A 265 2.14 -21.76 -0.21
CA ARG A 265 0.80 -22.34 -0.04
C ARG A 265 -0.26 -21.25 0.16
N ILE A 266 0.00 -20.30 1.05
CA ILE A 266 -0.88 -19.15 1.33
C ILE A 266 -1.06 -18.28 0.09
N ALA A 267 0.02 -17.97 -0.62
CA ALA A 267 -0.05 -17.21 -1.86
C ALA A 267 -0.90 -17.92 -2.92
N ALA A 268 -0.70 -19.22 -3.11
CA ALA A 268 -1.46 -20.04 -4.06
C ALA A 268 -2.95 -20.12 -3.68
N ALA A 269 -3.26 -20.42 -2.42
CA ALA A 269 -4.65 -20.45 -1.93
C ALA A 269 -5.34 -19.09 -2.12
N SER A 270 -4.67 -18.00 -1.75
CA SER A 270 -5.18 -16.63 -1.90
C SER A 270 -5.48 -16.29 -3.36
N ALA A 271 -4.62 -16.69 -4.29
CA ALA A 271 -4.83 -16.47 -5.71
C ALA A 271 -6.01 -17.31 -6.26
N LEU A 272 -6.12 -18.59 -5.86
CA LEU A 272 -7.24 -19.47 -6.24
C LEU A 272 -8.60 -19.00 -5.70
N VAL A 273 -8.62 -18.35 -4.54
CA VAL A 273 -9.83 -17.73 -3.98
C VAL A 273 -10.30 -16.58 -4.86
N ARG A 274 -9.39 -15.75 -5.38
CA ARG A 274 -9.76 -14.61 -6.25
C ARG A 274 -10.43 -15.06 -7.55
N THR A 275 -10.09 -16.24 -8.06
CA THR A 275 -10.77 -16.87 -9.20
C THR A 275 -12.03 -17.66 -8.83
N THR A 276 -12.45 -17.62 -7.55
CA THR A 276 -13.67 -18.25 -7.01
C THR A 276 -13.73 -19.75 -7.27
N THR A 277 -12.59 -20.43 -7.19
CA THR A 277 -12.54 -21.89 -7.32
C THR A 277 -12.92 -22.56 -6.01
N THR A 278 -13.80 -23.57 -6.06
CA THR A 278 -14.15 -24.39 -4.87
C THR A 278 -12.88 -24.97 -4.22
N GLY A 279 -11.90 -25.36 -5.03
CA GLY A 279 -10.60 -25.83 -4.56
C GLY A 279 -9.77 -24.76 -3.83
N GLY A 280 -9.83 -23.50 -4.27
CA GLY A 280 -9.17 -22.38 -3.59
C GLY A 280 -9.76 -22.08 -2.22
N ILE A 281 -11.10 -22.06 -2.12
CA ILE A 281 -11.81 -21.87 -0.85
C ILE A 281 -11.47 -23.00 0.13
N GLN A 282 -11.51 -24.25 -0.34
CA GLN A 282 -11.15 -25.39 0.50
C GLN A 282 -9.68 -25.32 0.96
N SER A 283 -8.75 -24.97 0.07
CA SER A 283 -7.33 -24.80 0.41
C SER A 283 -7.13 -23.71 1.47
N ALA A 284 -7.84 -22.58 1.35
CA ALA A 284 -7.76 -21.49 2.33
C ALA A 284 -8.28 -21.94 3.71
N VAL A 285 -9.39 -22.67 3.75
CA VAL A 285 -9.95 -23.22 5.00
C VAL A 285 -9.02 -24.29 5.60
N ASP A 286 -8.43 -25.15 4.78
CA ASP A 286 -7.49 -26.16 5.25
C ASP A 286 -6.22 -25.54 5.84
N LEU A 287 -5.69 -24.46 5.26
CA LEU A 287 -4.56 -23.70 5.82
C LEU A 287 -4.89 -23.08 7.19
N LEU A 288 -6.15 -22.69 7.43
CA LEU A 288 -6.60 -22.18 8.72
C LEU A 288 -6.74 -23.26 9.79
N ARG A 289 -6.60 -24.55 9.45
CA ARG A 289 -6.58 -25.65 10.43
C ARG A 289 -5.23 -25.80 11.11
N GLU A 290 -4.18 -25.33 10.45
CA GLU A 290 -2.80 -25.33 10.95
C GLU A 290 -2.56 -24.09 11.83
N GLU A 291 -1.53 -24.11 12.68
CA GLU A 291 -1.14 -22.91 13.43
C GLU A 291 -0.64 -21.84 12.45
N ARG A 292 -1.21 -20.63 12.53
CA ARG A 292 -0.91 -19.52 11.63
C ARG A 292 -0.66 -18.25 12.40
N SER A 293 0.26 -17.44 11.89
CA SER A 293 0.49 -16.09 12.38
C SER A 293 -0.63 -15.16 11.94
N GLU A 294 -0.76 -14.02 12.63
CA GLU A 294 -1.78 -13.01 12.33
C GLU A 294 -1.66 -12.47 10.90
N LEU A 295 -0.43 -12.26 10.41
CA LEU A 295 -0.16 -11.79 9.05
C LEU A 295 -0.59 -12.80 7.97
N GLU A 296 -0.35 -14.09 8.20
CA GLU A 296 -0.74 -15.16 7.28
C GLU A 296 -2.27 -15.29 7.18
N ILE A 297 -2.97 -15.13 8.31
CA ILE A 297 -4.44 -15.11 8.35
C ILE A 297 -4.95 -13.87 7.60
N GLU A 298 -4.34 -12.71 7.82
CA GLU A 298 -4.70 -11.47 7.13
C GLU A 298 -4.56 -11.61 5.61
N ASP A 299 -3.47 -12.19 5.12
CA ASP A 299 -3.25 -12.43 3.69
C ASP A 299 -4.34 -13.33 3.08
N LEU A 300 -4.68 -14.44 3.75
CA LEU A 300 -5.75 -15.36 3.31
C LEU A 300 -7.12 -14.67 3.29
N LEU A 301 -7.45 -13.92 4.34
CA LEU A 301 -8.76 -13.28 4.45
C LEU A 301 -8.91 -12.10 3.51
N ASN A 302 -7.84 -11.34 3.25
CA ASN A 302 -7.89 -10.26 2.27
C ASN A 302 -8.32 -10.78 0.88
N ALA A 303 -7.93 -12.00 0.50
CA ALA A 303 -8.40 -12.62 -0.74
C ALA A 303 -9.91 -12.95 -0.72
N VAL A 304 -10.43 -13.42 0.40
CA VAL A 304 -11.86 -13.75 0.57
C VAL A 304 -12.71 -12.48 0.65
N LEU A 305 -12.32 -11.52 1.48
CA LEU A 305 -13.07 -10.28 1.74
C LEU A 305 -13.17 -9.40 0.49
N THR A 306 -12.15 -9.40 -0.37
CA THR A 306 -12.18 -8.63 -1.61
C THR A 306 -13.09 -9.24 -2.68
N LYS A 307 -13.58 -10.48 -2.50
CA LYS A 307 -14.44 -11.17 -3.46
C LYS A 307 -15.78 -11.55 -2.81
N GLN A 308 -16.82 -10.77 -3.11
CA GLN A 308 -18.18 -10.98 -2.56
C GLN A 308 -18.69 -12.42 -2.78
N ASP A 309 -18.45 -12.98 -3.96
CA ASP A 309 -18.89 -14.34 -4.32
C ASP A 309 -18.17 -15.45 -3.53
N ALA A 310 -17.02 -15.16 -2.92
CA ALA A 310 -16.26 -16.13 -2.13
C ALA A 310 -16.78 -16.24 -0.68
N LEU A 311 -17.50 -15.23 -0.17
CA LEU A 311 -17.88 -15.15 1.25
C LEU A 311 -18.82 -16.27 1.71
N ALA A 312 -19.90 -16.52 0.97
CA ALA A 312 -20.86 -17.57 1.34
C ALA A 312 -20.26 -18.99 1.22
N PRO A 313 -19.57 -19.36 0.13
CA PRO A 313 -18.86 -20.64 0.04
C PRO A 313 -17.80 -20.81 1.13
N PHE A 314 -17.03 -19.75 1.45
CA PHE A 314 -16.03 -19.78 2.51
C PHE A 314 -16.67 -19.99 3.88
N THR A 315 -17.76 -19.29 4.18
CA THR A 315 -18.52 -19.46 5.44
C THR A 315 -18.98 -20.91 5.59
N LYS A 316 -19.58 -21.48 4.53
CA LYS A 316 -20.06 -22.87 4.53
C LYS A 316 -18.92 -23.88 4.73
N ALA A 317 -17.79 -23.70 4.05
CA ALA A 317 -16.63 -24.57 4.19
C ALA A 317 -16.04 -24.51 5.61
N LEU A 318 -16.05 -23.32 6.20
CA LEU A 318 -15.56 -23.06 7.56
C LEU A 318 -16.48 -23.67 8.62
N GLU A 319 -17.80 -23.67 8.43
CA GLU A 319 -18.76 -24.37 9.32
C GLU A 319 -18.58 -25.88 9.33
N SER A 320 -18.19 -26.47 8.21
CA SER A 320 -17.89 -27.90 8.09
C SER A 320 -16.50 -28.31 8.59
N THR A 321 -15.68 -27.35 9.03
CA THR A 321 -14.26 -27.58 9.35
C THR A 321 -13.95 -27.16 10.79
N SER A 322 -13.15 -27.97 11.49
CA SER A 322 -12.59 -27.60 12.80
C SER A 322 -11.28 -26.83 12.61
N ILE A 323 -11.23 -25.58 13.09
CA ILE A 323 -10.03 -24.73 13.10
C ILE A 323 -9.61 -24.40 14.54
N PRO A 324 -8.32 -24.11 14.82
CA PRO A 324 -7.85 -23.65 16.12
C PRO A 324 -8.61 -22.40 16.59
N VAL A 325 -8.82 -22.30 17.91
CA VAL A 325 -9.58 -21.20 18.52
C VAL A 325 -8.88 -19.85 18.32
N GLU A 326 -7.55 -19.86 18.35
CA GLU A 326 -6.69 -18.72 18.08
C GLU A 326 -6.94 -18.18 16.67
N ASN A 327 -6.90 -19.05 15.65
CA ASN A 327 -7.19 -18.70 14.27
C ASN A 327 -8.63 -18.20 14.12
N ALA A 328 -9.62 -18.88 14.70
CA ALA A 328 -11.02 -18.45 14.67
C ALA A 328 -11.21 -17.05 15.29
N THR A 329 -10.50 -16.76 16.38
CA THR A 329 -10.54 -15.47 17.06
C THR A 329 -9.93 -14.36 16.22
N GLN A 330 -8.78 -14.61 15.57
CA GLN A 330 -8.13 -13.64 14.70
C GLN A 330 -8.95 -13.39 13.43
N VAL A 331 -9.47 -14.45 12.81
CA VAL A 331 -10.37 -14.32 11.66
C VAL A 331 -11.60 -13.48 12.02
N ARG A 332 -12.21 -13.71 13.19
CA ARG A 332 -13.33 -12.89 13.67
C ARG A 332 -12.96 -11.41 13.80
N ARG A 333 -11.83 -11.11 14.43
CA ARG A 333 -11.37 -9.72 14.63
C ARG A 333 -11.20 -9.00 13.29
N LEU A 334 -10.52 -9.64 12.33
CA LEU A 334 -10.30 -9.07 10.99
C LEU A 334 -11.62 -8.78 10.28
N VAL A 335 -12.59 -9.70 10.35
CA VAL A 335 -13.94 -9.48 9.77
C VAL A 335 -14.69 -8.37 10.49
N GLU A 336 -14.63 -8.28 11.83
CA GLU A 336 -15.27 -7.22 12.63
C GLU A 336 -14.70 -5.82 12.31
N THR A 337 -13.39 -5.73 12.04
CA THR A 337 -12.75 -4.48 11.61
C THR A 337 -12.98 -4.16 10.13
N SER A 338 -13.37 -5.14 9.32
CA SER A 338 -13.68 -4.93 7.92
C SER A 338 -14.99 -4.14 7.77
N SER A 339 -15.10 -3.32 6.74
CA SER A 339 -16.34 -2.60 6.41
C SER A 339 -17.44 -3.53 5.86
N ILE A 340 -17.15 -4.82 5.69
CA ILE A 340 -18.04 -5.82 5.10
C ILE A 340 -18.81 -6.52 6.21
N GLN A 341 -20.08 -6.16 6.37
CA GLN A 341 -20.96 -6.82 7.33
C GLN A 341 -21.44 -8.16 6.77
N HIS A 342 -20.84 -9.26 7.25
CA HIS A 342 -21.29 -10.62 6.93
C HIS A 342 -21.73 -11.35 8.21
N ALA A 343 -22.99 -11.16 8.60
CA ALA A 343 -23.55 -11.64 9.87
C ALA A 343 -23.41 -13.17 10.03
N GLU A 344 -23.60 -13.93 8.95
CA GLU A 344 -23.48 -15.39 8.95
C GLU A 344 -22.04 -15.84 9.25
N LEU A 345 -21.04 -15.18 8.63
CA LEU A 345 -19.63 -15.49 8.84
C LEU A 345 -19.23 -15.19 10.30
N LEU A 346 -19.64 -14.05 10.82
CA LEU A 346 -19.42 -13.68 12.22
C LEU A 346 -20.09 -14.67 13.18
N SER A 347 -21.27 -15.19 12.84
CA SER A 347 -21.97 -16.19 13.66
C SER A 347 -21.22 -17.53 13.68
N ALA A 348 -20.75 -18.00 12.52
CA ALA A 348 -19.96 -19.22 12.40
C ALA A 348 -18.64 -19.11 13.18
N LEU A 349 -17.95 -17.97 13.06
CA LEU A 349 -16.70 -17.71 13.78
C LEU A 349 -16.89 -17.56 15.29
N LYS A 350 -17.99 -16.94 15.74
CA LYS A 350 -18.34 -16.87 17.18
C LYS A 350 -18.53 -18.28 17.75
N LYS A 351 -19.25 -19.15 17.03
CA LYS A 351 -19.46 -20.54 17.43
C LYS A 351 -18.12 -21.28 17.58
N LEU A 352 -17.24 -21.18 16.58
CA LEU A 352 -15.92 -21.82 16.61
C LEU A 352 -15.00 -21.25 17.71
N ALA A 353 -14.97 -19.94 17.90
CA ALA A 353 -14.17 -19.31 18.96
C ALA A 353 -14.69 -19.63 20.39
N SER A 354 -15.99 -19.92 20.53
CA SER A 354 -16.63 -20.24 21.81
C SER A 354 -16.50 -21.71 22.25
N GLN A 355 -16.01 -22.61 21.38
CA GLN A 355 -15.87 -24.04 21.68
C GLN A 355 -14.63 -24.39 22.53
N SER A 356 -13.94 -23.40 23.11
CA SER A 356 -12.89 -23.66 24.09
C SER A 356 -13.49 -24.11 25.43
N LYS A 357 -12.95 -25.18 26.02
CA LYS A 357 -13.04 -25.38 27.48
C LYS A 357 -12.55 -24.08 28.12
N PRO A 358 -13.22 -23.56 29.16
CA PRO A 358 -12.74 -22.37 29.85
C PRO A 358 -11.31 -22.66 30.32
N ARG A 359 -10.38 -21.74 30.00
CA ARG A 359 -9.11 -21.67 30.72
C ARG A 359 -9.47 -21.75 32.20
N THR A 360 -9.11 -22.84 32.86
CA THR A 360 -8.98 -22.84 34.31
C THR A 360 -7.96 -21.75 34.60
N MET A 361 -8.45 -20.57 34.99
CA MET A 361 -7.62 -19.69 35.78
C MET A 361 -7.26 -20.52 36.99
N ASP A 362 -6.01 -20.94 37.10
CA ASP A 362 -5.44 -21.32 38.37
C ASP A 362 -5.56 -20.07 39.25
N ASN A 363 -6.68 -20.02 39.98
CA ASN A 363 -6.88 -19.12 41.09
C ASN A 363 -5.92 -19.61 42.19
N GLU A 364 -4.63 -19.35 42.02
CA GLU A 364 -3.77 -19.22 43.18
C GLU A 364 -4.18 -17.93 43.89
N PRO A 365 -4.70 -17.99 45.13
CA PRO A 365 -5.05 -16.79 45.85
C PRO A 365 -3.76 -16.02 46.14
N HIS A 366 -3.59 -14.87 45.49
CA HIS A 366 -2.53 -13.91 45.79
C HIS A 366 -2.54 -13.54 47.28
N SER A 367 -1.64 -14.15 48.04
CA SER A 367 -1.38 -13.81 49.44
C SER A 367 -0.59 -12.49 49.53
N TRP A 368 -1.29 -11.36 49.56
CA TRP A 368 -0.72 -10.03 49.79
C TRP A 368 -0.40 -9.73 51.26
N HIS A 369 0.17 -10.68 52.02
CA HIS A 369 0.72 -10.39 53.35
C HIS A 369 1.92 -11.27 53.68
N ARG A 370 3.12 -10.83 53.27
CA ARG A 370 4.36 -10.82 54.09
C ARG A 370 5.55 -10.32 53.27
N LEU A 371 5.76 -9.01 53.26
CA LEU A 371 7.08 -8.42 53.01
C LEU A 371 7.37 -7.37 54.10
N HIS A 372 7.67 -7.89 55.29
CA HIS A 372 8.58 -7.22 56.22
C HIS A 372 9.16 -8.29 57.15
N LYS A 373 10.29 -8.86 56.74
CA LYS A 373 11.41 -9.28 57.60
C LYS A 373 12.40 -10.12 56.79
N GLY A 374 13.67 -9.73 56.86
CA GLY A 374 14.78 -10.67 56.73
C GLY A 374 15.62 -10.52 55.48
N MET A 375 16.29 -9.38 55.34
CA MET A 375 17.55 -9.32 54.60
C MET A 375 18.65 -8.95 55.59
N LEU A 376 19.28 -9.97 56.17
CA LEU A 376 20.62 -9.88 56.76
C LEU A 376 21.38 -11.17 56.40
N PRO A 377 22.63 -11.09 55.92
CA PRO A 377 23.42 -12.26 55.56
C PRO A 377 24.00 -12.96 56.79
N ARG A 378 24.16 -14.28 56.68
CA ARG A 378 24.94 -15.12 57.60
C ARG A 378 26.43 -14.83 57.46
N ASP A 379 27.03 -14.51 58.60
CA ASP A 379 28.25 -15.10 59.18
C ASP A 379 29.28 -14.05 59.62
N MET A 380 29.49 -13.98 60.94
CA MET A 380 30.80 -14.07 61.58
C MET A 380 30.64 -14.11 63.10
N ARG A 381 30.89 -15.28 63.69
CA ARG A 381 31.29 -15.41 65.09
C ARG A 381 32.75 -14.96 65.18
N SER A 382 33.04 -13.95 66.00
CA SER A 382 34.17 -13.94 66.93
C SER A 382 34.36 -12.57 67.60
N PHE A 383 34.42 -12.61 68.94
CA PHE A 383 35.21 -11.75 69.84
C PHE A 383 34.94 -10.22 69.81
N SER A 384 34.40 -9.61 70.87
CA SER A 384 34.93 -9.44 72.25
C SER A 384 35.49 -8.04 72.45
N GLU A 385 34.87 -7.35 73.41
CA GLU A 385 35.47 -6.41 74.35
C GLU A 385 35.80 -4.96 73.94
N LYS A 386 35.20 -4.09 74.78
CA LYS A 386 35.81 -3.01 75.56
C LYS A 386 35.61 -1.56 75.09
N SER A 387 34.81 -0.91 75.94
CA SER A 387 34.85 0.48 76.44
C SER A 387 34.11 1.52 75.63
#